data_AF-A0A7V7DCE9-F1
#
_entry.id   AF-A0A7V7DCE9-F1
#
_cell.length_a   1.000
_cell.length_b   1.000
_cell.length_c   1.000
_cell.angle_alpha   90.00
_cell.angle_beta   90.00
_cell.angle_gamma   90.00
#
_symmetry.space_group_name_H-M   'P 1'
#
loop_
_entity.id
_entity.type
_entity.pdbx_description
1 polymer ?
#
loop_
_entity_poly.entity_id
_entity_poly.type
_entity_poly.pdbx_seq_one_letter_code
_entity_poly.pdbx_strand_id
1 'polypeptide(L)' 'MVSSFTYRLGSKFYNLTPSEIHVANLVKQGKTTKEIAELLRLSHRTICFHRENIRKKLGLKNQKINLTSHLMSYQ' A
#
# COMPACT_ATOMS: atom_id res chain seq x y z
N MET A 1 -2.63 -9.80 -19.22
CA MET A 1 -3.82 -9.27 -18.53
C MET A 1 -3.38 -8.56 -17.26
N VAL A 2 -3.12 -7.25 -17.32
CA VAL A 2 -2.92 -6.46 -16.10
C VAL A 2 -4.28 -6.33 -15.41
N SER A 3 -4.36 -6.87 -14.20
CA SER A 3 -5.63 -7.09 -13.49
C SER A 3 -6.38 -5.77 -13.29
N SER A 4 -7.71 -5.79 -13.48
CA SER A 4 -8.65 -4.67 -13.30
C SER A 4 -8.57 -3.97 -11.92
N PHE A 5 -7.80 -4.55 -11.00
CA PHE A 5 -7.50 -4.04 -9.69
C PHE A 5 -6.50 -2.87 -9.69
N THR A 6 -5.49 -2.87 -10.57
CA THR A 6 -4.53 -1.75 -10.66
C THR A 6 -5.21 -0.47 -11.13
N TYR A 7 -6.18 -0.60 -12.05
CA TYR A 7 -6.91 0.54 -12.61
C TYR A 7 -7.92 1.14 -11.62
N ARG A 8 -8.67 0.31 -10.88
CA ARG A 8 -9.62 0.80 -9.84
C ARG A 8 -8.92 1.42 -8.63
N LEU A 9 -7.69 1.01 -8.33
CA LEU A 9 -6.87 1.65 -7.30
C LEU A 9 -6.28 2.96 -7.80
N GLY A 10 -5.78 3.01 -9.04
CA GLY A 10 -5.30 4.25 -9.65
C GLY A 10 -6.36 5.36 -9.65
N SER A 11 -7.63 5.02 -9.83
CA SER A 11 -8.75 5.97 -9.83
C SER A 11 -9.36 6.28 -8.45
N LYS A 12 -9.03 5.54 -7.37
CA LYS A 12 -9.47 5.88 -5.98
C LYS A 12 -8.33 6.43 -5.13
N PHE A 13 -7.10 6.09 -5.46
CA PHE A 13 -5.87 6.47 -4.76
C PHE A 13 -5.01 7.41 -5.61
N TYR A 14 -5.63 8.37 -6.33
CA TYR A 14 -5.09 9.29 -7.36
C TYR A 14 -3.65 9.84 -7.19
N ASN A 15 -3.01 9.68 -6.02
CA ASN A 15 -1.68 10.19 -5.71
C ASN A 15 -0.61 9.11 -5.44
N LEU A 16 -0.96 7.81 -5.40
CA LEU A 16 0.00 6.72 -5.16
C LEU A 16 0.75 6.35 -6.44
N THR A 17 2.06 6.08 -6.32
CA THR A 17 2.84 5.54 -7.44
C THR A 17 2.52 4.05 -7.65
N PRO A 18 2.80 3.48 -8.83
CA PRO A 18 2.55 2.06 -9.09
C PRO A 18 3.19 1.11 -8.06
N SER A 19 4.40 1.45 -7.58
CA SER A 19 5.08 0.67 -6.52
C SER A 19 4.37 0.80 -5.17
N GLU A 20 3.86 1.97 -4.83
CA GLU A 20 3.08 2.19 -3.61
C GLU A 20 1.71 1.49 -3.68
N ILE A 21 1.08 1.45 -4.84
CA ILE A 21 -0.14 0.66 -5.08
C ILE A 21 0.15 -0.83 -4.87
N HIS A 22 1.29 -1.32 -5.38
CA HIS A 22 1.68 -2.71 -5.19
C HIS A 22 1.90 -3.05 -3.70
N VAL A 23 2.62 -2.19 -2.97
CA VAL A 23 2.80 -2.34 -1.51
C VAL A 23 1.46 -2.25 -0.78
N ALA A 24 0.61 -1.28 -1.10
CA ALA A 24 -0.72 -1.13 -0.50
C ALA A 24 -1.60 -2.37 -0.72
N ASN A 25 -1.50 -3.01 -1.89
CA ASN A 25 -2.21 -4.24 -2.19
C ASN A 25 -1.75 -5.42 -1.34
N LEU A 26 -0.44 -5.59 -1.19
CA LEU A 26 0.09 -6.64 -0.34
C LEU A 26 -0.25 -6.37 1.14
N VAL A 27 -0.22 -5.11 1.58
CA VAL A 27 -0.69 -4.71 2.91
C VAL A 27 -2.19 -5.04 3.05
N LYS A 28 -3.03 -4.73 2.06
CA LYS A 28 -4.45 -5.08 2.07
C LYS A 28 -4.67 -6.59 2.18
N GLN A 29 -3.82 -7.41 1.58
CA GLN A 29 -3.86 -8.86 1.70
C GLN A 29 -3.39 -9.39 3.07
N GLY A 30 -3.01 -8.50 4.00
CA GLY A 30 -2.54 -8.87 5.34
C GLY A 30 -1.07 -9.26 5.40
N LYS A 31 -0.29 -9.02 4.33
CA LYS A 31 1.15 -9.32 4.33
C LYS A 31 1.91 -8.39 5.24
N THR A 32 2.86 -8.96 5.97
CA THR A 32 3.77 -8.22 6.84
C THR A 32 4.84 -7.47 6.02
N THR A 33 5.42 -6.42 6.59
CA THR A 33 6.52 -5.67 5.96
C THR A 33 7.68 -6.59 5.53
N LYS A 34 7.93 -7.67 6.29
CA LYS A 34 8.98 -8.65 5.98
C LYS A 34 8.64 -9.44 4.71
N GLU A 35 7.44 -10.02 4.66
CA GLU A 35 6.98 -10.75 3.48
C GLU A 35 6.93 -9.85 2.24
N ILE A 36 6.48 -8.60 2.39
CA ILE A 36 6.44 -7.65 1.29
C ILE A 36 7.86 -7.34 0.78
N ALA A 37 8.81 -7.18 1.70
CA ALA A 37 10.20 -6.94 1.36
C ALA A 37 10.82 -8.13 0.61
N GLU A 38 10.54 -9.36 1.05
CA GLU A 38 10.96 -10.58 0.36
C GLU A 38 10.31 -10.72 -1.03
N LEU A 39 9.00 -10.49 -1.13
CA LEU A 39 8.24 -10.57 -2.38
C LEU A 39 8.75 -9.56 -3.42
N LEU A 40 9.06 -8.34 -2.98
CA LEU A 40 9.56 -7.27 -3.84
C LEU A 40 11.09 -7.29 -3.99
N ARG A 41 11.80 -8.19 -3.29
CA ARG A 41 13.27 -8.21 -3.18
C ARG A 41 13.86 -6.85 -2.79
N LEU A 42 13.18 -6.14 -1.89
CA LEU A 42 13.58 -4.83 -1.38
C LEU A 42 13.98 -4.92 0.09
N SER A 43 14.71 -3.92 0.57
CA SER A 43 15.00 -3.83 2.00
C SER A 43 13.73 -3.51 2.80
N HIS A 44 13.65 -4.01 4.03
CA HIS A 44 12.60 -3.63 4.97
C HIS A 44 12.51 -2.11 5.15
N ARG A 45 13.64 -1.40 5.12
CA ARG A 45 13.68 0.07 5.18
C ARG A 45 12.92 0.70 4.00
N THR A 46 13.11 0.17 2.80
CA THR A 46 12.43 0.63 1.59
C THR A 46 10.91 0.42 1.70
N ILE A 47 10.47 -0.74 2.20
CA ILE A 47 9.03 -0.99 2.43
C ILE A 47 8.47 -0.07 3.52
N CYS A 48 9.20 0.17 4.61
CA CYS A 48 8.79 1.16 5.62
C CYS A 48 8.62 2.55 5.01
N PHE A 49 9.56 2.99 4.17
CA PHE A 49 9.47 4.27 3.46
C PHE A 49 8.24 4.33 2.54
N HIS A 50 7.98 3.27 1.77
CA HIS A 50 6.77 3.19 0.95
C HIS A 50 5.49 3.25 1.80
N ARG A 51 5.44 2.55 2.94
CA ARG A 51 4.28 2.61 3.86
C ARG A 51 4.07 4.00 4.44
N GLU A 52 5.14 4.72 4.76
CA GLU A 52 5.06 6.10 5.26
C GLU A 52 4.55 7.05 4.16
N ASN A 53 5.07 6.94 2.94
CA ASN A 53 4.58 7.71 1.80
C ASN A 53 3.11 7.41 1.49
N ILE A 54 2.71 6.14 1.54
CA ILE A 54 1.31 5.73 1.39
C ILE A 54 0.44 6.43 2.45
N ARG A 55 0.85 6.42 3.74
CA ARG A 55 0.11 7.13 4.80
C ARG A 55 0.05 8.64 4.53
N LYS A 56 1.15 9.26 4.09
CA LYS A 56 1.20 10.69 3.78
C LYS A 56 0.26 11.05 2.64
N LYS A 57 0.26 10.25 1.57
CA LYS A 57 -0.58 10.43 0.37
C LYS A 57 -2.05 10.12 0.61
N LEU A 58 -2.34 9.24 1.56
CA LEU A 58 -3.69 8.94 2.04
C LEU A 58 -4.22 9.90 3.11
N GLY A 59 -3.42 10.88 3.55
CA GLY A 59 -3.82 11.79 4.63
C GLY A 59 -3.89 11.11 6.03
N LEU A 60 -3.34 9.91 6.17
CA LEU A 60 -3.33 9.12 7.40
C LEU A 60 -2.13 9.43 8.31
N LYS A 61 -1.37 10.48 8.02
CA LYS A 61 -0.15 10.86 8.76
C LYS A 61 -0.43 11.07 10.26
N ASN A 62 -1.61 11.58 10.61
CA ASN A 62 -1.99 11.88 12.00
C ASN A 62 -3.03 10.89 12.57
N GLN A 63 -3.40 9.86 11.81
CA GLN A 63 -4.44 8.94 12.24
C GLN A 63 -3.80 7.63 12.71
N LYS A 64 -4.15 7.19 13.93
CA LYS A 64 -3.72 5.90 14.52
C LYS A 64 -4.47 4.70 13.90
N ILE A 65 -4.94 4.86 12.66
CA ILE A 65 -5.68 3.83 11.94
C ILE A 65 -4.69 2.79 11.41
N ASN A 66 -5.07 1.53 11.55
CA ASN A 66 -4.37 0.42 10.93
C ASN A 66 -4.57 0.51 9.41
N LEU A 67 -3.47 0.71 8.68
CA LEU A 67 -3.49 0.86 7.22
C LEU A 67 -4.21 -0.32 6.56
N THR A 68 -4.06 -1.52 7.12
CA THR A 68 -4.72 -2.77 6.71
C THR A 68 -6.24 -2.65 6.78
N SER A 69 -6.79 -2.28 7.94
CA SER A 69 -8.24 -2.15 8.15
C SER A 69 -8.84 -1.02 7.31
N HIS A 70 -8.10 0.07 7.14
CA HIS A 70 -8.52 1.18 6.28
C HIS A 70 -8.61 0.76 4.82
N LEU A 71 -7.61 0.02 4.31
CA LEU A 71 -7.61 -0.52 2.94
C LEU A 71 -8.70 -1.58 2.71
N MET A 72 -9.08 -2.34 3.74
CA MET A 72 -10.20 -3.28 3.68
C MET A 72 -11.56 -2.57 3.62
N SER A 73 -11.68 -1.39 4.23
CA SER A 73 -12.93 -0.61 4.21
C SER A 73 -13.31 -0.07 2.82
N TYR A 74 -12.40 -0.07 1.84
CA TYR A 74 -12.64 0.42 0.48
C TYR A 74 -13.09 -0.69 -0.49
N GLN A 75 -14.12 -1.47 -0.11
CA GLN A 75 -14.76 -2.43 -1.01
C GLN A 75 -15.46 -1.73 -2.19
#